data_AF-A0A9P3J7R9-F1
#
_entry.id   AF-A0A9P3J7R9-F1
#
_cell.length_a   1.000
_cell.length_b   1.000
_cell.length_c   1.000
_cell.angle_alpha   90.00
_cell.angle_beta   90.00
_cell.angle_gamma   90.00
#
_symmetry.space_group_name_H-M   'P 1'
#
loop_
_entity.id
_entity.type
_entity.pdbx_description
1 polymer ?
#
loop_
_entity_poly.entity_id
_entity_poly.type
_entity_poly.pdbx_seq_one_letter_code
_entity_poly.pdbx_strand_id
1 'polypeptide(L)'
;LKLDGRSSACTECTVCLCDFNEGELVRSLPPCAHRFHVSCIDHWLAARTTCPVCRIDLEAAAPDAAEKKVTTLKVEGNEAG
;
A
#
# COMPACT_ATOMS: atom_id res chain seq x y z
N LEU A 1 -30.14 -6.12 -5.00
CA LEU A 1 -28.95 -5.24 -5.06
C LEU A 1 -27.73 -6.16 -5.13
N LYS A 2 -27.17 -6.31 -6.33
CA LYS A 2 -26.02 -7.16 -6.62
C LYS A 2 -24.80 -6.43 -6.04
N LEU A 3 -24.28 -6.93 -4.93
CA LEU A 3 -23.06 -6.45 -4.30
C LEU A 3 -22.04 -7.57 -4.46
N ASP A 4 -21.35 -7.54 -5.57
CA ASP A 4 -20.37 -8.53 -6.00
C ASP A 4 -19.27 -8.66 -4.92
N GLY A 5 -19.01 -9.89 -4.51
CA GLY A 5 -18.10 -10.23 -3.41
C GLY A 5 -16.70 -9.64 -3.62
N ARG A 6 -16.33 -8.69 -2.77
CA ARG A 6 -14.95 -8.21 -2.66
C ARG A 6 -14.28 -9.00 -1.54
N SER A 7 -13.73 -10.15 -1.91
CA SER A 7 -12.88 -10.97 -1.04
C SER A 7 -11.78 -10.11 -0.42
N SER A 8 -11.61 -10.32 0.88
CA SER A 8 -10.71 -9.61 1.79
C SER A 8 -9.23 -9.72 1.40
N ALA A 9 -8.75 -8.89 0.46
CA ALA A 9 -7.35 -8.51 0.31
C ALA A 9 -7.27 -7.26 -0.58
N CYS A 10 -6.85 -6.13 -0.03
CA CYS A 10 -6.61 -4.91 -0.82
C CYS A 10 -5.37 -5.13 -1.72
N THR A 11 -5.61 -5.54 -2.97
CA THR A 11 -4.59 -5.76 -4.02
C THR A 11 -4.45 -4.56 -4.97
N GLU A 12 -5.08 -3.45 -4.63
CA GLU A 12 -5.06 -2.20 -5.40
C GLU A 12 -4.55 -1.05 -4.52
N CYS A 13 -3.84 -0.11 -5.14
CA CYS A 13 -3.40 1.10 -4.46
C CYS A 13 -4.57 2.09 -4.38
N THR A 14 -5.08 2.37 -3.19
CA THR A 14 -6.24 3.28 -3.05
C THR A 14 -5.92 4.75 -3.33
N VAL A 15 -4.65 5.10 -3.58
CA VAL A 15 -4.23 6.46 -3.93
C VAL A 15 -4.37 6.70 -5.43
N CYS A 16 -3.94 5.75 -6.26
CA CYS A 16 -4.08 5.84 -7.72
C CYS A 16 -5.23 5.01 -8.28
N LEU A 17 -5.88 4.18 -7.45
CA LEU A 17 -6.94 3.23 -7.82
C LEU A 17 -6.51 2.24 -8.91
N CYS A 18 -5.22 1.85 -8.90
CA CYS A 18 -4.67 0.85 -9.82
C CYS A 18 -4.24 -0.39 -9.05
N ASP A 19 -4.40 -1.56 -9.68
CA ASP A 19 -3.88 -2.83 -9.19
C ASP A 19 -2.36 -2.79 -9.03
N PHE A 20 -1.85 -3.54 -8.05
CA PHE A 20 -0.41 -3.71 -7.92
C PHE A 20 0.09 -4.73 -8.95
N ASN A 21 1.03 -4.32 -9.78
CA ASN A 21 1.61 -5.20 -10.80
C ASN A 21 2.91 -5.84 -10.33
N GLU A 22 3.31 -6.92 -11.01
CA GLU A 22 4.62 -7.53 -10.89
C GLU A 22 5.74 -6.51 -11.09
N GLY A 23 6.72 -6.50 -10.19
CA GLY A 23 7.86 -5.59 -10.27
C GLY A 23 7.59 -4.19 -9.71
N GLU A 24 6.33 -3.86 -9.40
CA GLU A 24 6.01 -2.58 -8.77
C GLU A 24 6.51 -2.54 -7.32
N LEU A 25 6.99 -1.37 -6.93
CA LEU A 25 7.44 -1.12 -5.56
C LEU A 25 6.24 -0.74 -4.70
N VAL A 26 5.96 -1.55 -3.70
CA VAL A 26 4.92 -1.25 -2.71
C VAL A 26 5.54 -1.03 -1.33
N ARG A 27 4.92 -0.13 -0.57
CA ARG A 27 5.27 0.14 0.83
C ARG A 27 4.06 -0.14 1.69
N SER A 28 4.28 -0.92 2.75
CA SER A 28 3.31 -1.12 3.83
C SER A 28 3.56 -0.09 4.94
N LEU A 29 2.49 0.51 5.44
CA LEU A 29 2.58 1.51 6.51
C LEU A 29 2.33 0.86 7.89
N PRO A 30 3.34 0.75 8.77
CA PRO A 30 3.08 0.40 10.17
C PRO A 30 2.45 1.60 10.91
N PRO A 31 1.53 1.39 11.87
CA PRO A 31 1.08 0.12 12.43
C PRO A 31 -0.10 -0.55 11.69
N CYS A 32 -0.67 0.09 10.66
CA CYS A 32 -1.91 -0.38 10.03
C CYS A 32 -1.74 -1.42 8.91
N ALA A 33 -0.50 -1.65 8.46
CA ALA A 33 -0.11 -2.59 7.40
C ALA A 33 -0.80 -2.38 6.03
N HIS A 34 -1.41 -1.21 5.78
CA HIS A 34 -1.97 -0.88 4.46
C HIS A 34 -0.86 -0.69 3.43
N ARG A 35 -1.08 -1.21 2.22
CA ARG A 35 -0.10 -1.22 1.12
C ARG A 35 -0.45 -0.17 0.09
N PHE A 36 0.57 0.49 -0.44
CA PHE A 36 0.47 1.51 -1.48
C PHE A 36 1.70 1.44 -2.38
N HIS A 37 1.60 1.90 -3.63
CA HIS A 37 2.80 2.13 -4.44
C HIS A 37 3.73 3.10 -3.72
N VAL A 38 5.04 2.81 -3.73
CA VAL A 38 6.06 3.67 -3.13
C VAL A 38 5.90 5.10 -3.65
N SER A 39 5.81 5.27 -4.96
CA SER A 39 5.60 6.58 -5.58
C SER A 39 4.34 7.26 -5.06
N CYS A 40 3.19 6.57 -5.03
CA CYS A 40 1.93 7.17 -4.58
C CYS A 40 1.96 7.58 -3.11
N ILE A 41 2.50 6.73 -2.23
CA ILE A 41 2.54 7.04 -0.81
C ILE A 41 3.61 8.10 -0.48
N ASP A 42 4.72 8.15 -1.22
CA ASP A 42 5.74 9.19 -1.02
C ASP A 42 5.17 10.58 -1.34
N HIS A 43 4.43 10.72 -2.45
CA HIS A 43 3.74 11.97 -2.78
C HIS A 43 2.70 12.37 -1.72
N TRP A 44 1.95 11.40 -1.19
CA TRP A 44 1.01 11.67 -0.12
C TRP A 44 1.70 12.13 1.17
N LEU A 45 2.76 11.41 1.58
CA LEU A 45 3.52 11.69 2.79
C LEU A 45 4.28 13.03 2.73
N ALA A 46 4.59 13.54 1.52
CA ALA A 46 5.14 14.87 1.34
C ALA A 46 4.20 15.99 1.82
N ALA A 47 2.88 15.75 1.82
CA ALA A 47 1.88 16.70 2.30
C ALA A 47 1.25 16.27 3.64
N ARG A 48 1.14 14.97 3.90
CA ARG A 48 0.35 14.41 5.02
C ARG A 48 0.99 13.12 5.55
N THR A 49 1.34 13.08 6.83
CA THR A 49 1.91 11.88 7.48
C THR A 49 0.86 10.94 8.09
N THR A 50 -0.31 10.86 7.46
CA THR A 50 -1.44 10.01 7.91
C THR A 50 -1.77 8.93 6.88
N CYS A 51 -2.21 7.76 7.33
CA CYS A 51 -2.64 6.70 6.41
C CYS A 51 -3.88 7.13 5.60
N PRO A 52 -3.89 7.00 4.26
CA PRO A 52 -5.05 7.36 3.43
C PRO A 52 -6.30 6.53 3.73
N VAL A 53 -6.14 5.32 4.27
CA VAL A 53 -7.23 4.37 4.51
C VAL A 53 -7.81 4.53 5.90
N CYS A 54 -6.98 4.41 6.95
CA CYS A 54 -7.42 4.44 8.34
C CYS A 54 -7.15 5.75 9.08
N ARG A 55 -6.50 6.73 8.43
CA ARG A 55 -6.11 8.03 9.00
C ARG A 55 -5.23 8.00 10.25
N ILE A 56 -4.57 6.86 10.52
CA ILE A 56 -3.57 6.76 11.59
C ILE A 56 -2.35 7.63 11.25
N ASP A 57 -1.88 8.40 12.22
CA ASP A 57 -0.63 9.18 12.14
C ASP A 57 0.59 8.26 12.17
N LEU A 58 1.45 8.42 11.17
CA LEU A 58 2.65 7.60 10.96
C LEU A 58 3.90 8.24 11.57
N GLU A 59 3.90 9.56 11.74
CA GLU A 59 5.00 10.32 12.36
C GLU A 59 5.08 10.06 13.88
N ALA A 60 3.92 10.01 14.54
CA ALA A 60 3.83 9.76 15.98
C ALA A 60 4.27 8.33 16.38
N ALA A 61 4.41 7.43 15.41
CA ALA A 61 4.68 6.02 15.64
C ALA A 61 6.18 5.64 15.61
N ALA A 62 7.12 6.57 15.40
CA ALA A 62 8.55 6.23 15.28
C ALA A 62 9.49 7.15 16.07
N PRO A 63 10.10 6.68 17.18
CA PRO A 63 11.44 7.07 17.58
C PRO A 63 12.45 6.11 16.93
N ASP A 64 13.33 6.66 16.08
CA ASP A 64 14.51 6.02 15.49
C ASP A 64 14.29 4.91 14.41
N ALA A 65 15.06 5.02 13.33
CA ALA A 65 15.21 4.05 12.23
C ALA A 65 13.98 3.76 11.33
N ALA A 66 13.73 4.68 10.39
CA ALA A 66 13.01 4.40 9.14
C ALA A 66 13.80 3.42 8.25
N GLU A 67 13.91 2.15 8.65
CA GLU A 67 14.31 1.07 7.75
C GLU A 67 13.11 0.79 6.83
N LYS A 68 13.10 1.49 5.69
CA LYS A 68 12.03 1.46 4.69
C LYS A 68 11.97 0.07 4.09
N LYS A 69 11.13 -0.82 4.64
CA LYS A 69 10.86 -2.14 4.03
C LYS A 69 10.01 -1.92 2.78
N VAL A 70 10.67 -1.49 1.71
CA VAL A 70 10.13 -1.51 0.36
C VAL A 70 10.14 -2.97 -0.08
N THR A 71 8.95 -3.49 -0.37
CA THR A 71 8.80 -4.83 -0.93
C THR A 71 8.45 -4.65 -2.39
N THR A 72 9.25 -5.25 -3.28
CA THR A 72 8.84 -5.46 -4.66
C THR A 72 7.76 -6.53 -4.68
N LEU A 73 6.62 -6.25 -5.31
CA LEU A 73 5.59 -7.25 -5.46
C LEU A 73 6.05 -8.29 -6.49
N LYS A 74 6.38 -9.49 -6.01
CA LYS A 74 6.39 -10.70 -6.84
C LYS A 74 4.94 -11.16 -6.91
N VAL A 75 4.19 -10.72 -7.91
CA VAL A 75 2.98 -11.49 -8.26
C VAL A 75 3.53 -12.75 -8.92
N GLU A 76 3.35 -13.93 -8.32
CA GLU A 76 3.73 -15.16 -9.03
C GLU A 76 2.73 -15.31 -10.17
N GLY A 77 3.13 -14.92 -11.38
CA GLY A 77 2.34 -15.04 -12.59
C GLY A 77 1.81 -16.46 -12.76
N ASN A 78 0.51 -16.64 -12.57
CA ASN A 78 -0.20 -17.81 -13.05
C ASN A 78 -0.61 -17.56 -14.51
N GLU A 79 0.35 -17.65 -15.44
CA GLU A 79 0.05 -17.82 -16.86
C GLU A 79 -0.62 -19.20 -17.04
N ALA A 80 -1.95 -19.23 -17.02
CA ALA A 80 -2.71 -20.34 -17.57
C ALA A 80 -2.73 -20.15 -19.09
N GLY A 81 -1.84 -20.88 -19.77
CA GLY A 81 -1.80 -20.97 -21.23
C GLY A 81 -3.00 -21.69 -21.83
#